data_AF-A0A0D7DWC3-F1
#
_entry.id   AF-A0A0D7DWC3-F1
#
_cell.length_a   1.000
_cell.length_b   1.000
_cell.length_c   1.000
_cell.angle_alpha   90.00
_cell.angle_beta   90.00
_cell.angle_gamma   90.00
#
_symmetry.space_group_name_H-M   'P 1'
#
loop_
_entity.id
_entity.type
_entity.pdbx_description
1 polymer ?
#
loop_
_entity_poly.entity_id
_entity_poly.type
_entity_poly.pdbx_seq_one_letter_code
_entity_poly.pdbx_strand_id
1 'polypeptide(L)'
;MSARYDELMAMKNFGQAYAYTDRDVMLYAYGIGMGADPMAETELAFVNEATYTARPLKVVPTFASVAAWGAGPGEMNLNRLLVVDGERDITFHRPLPVAAKITADSTVLDVFDKGKDKGVVIRHQTVLRDETGAEL
;
A
#
# COMPACT_ATOMS: atom_id res chain seq x y z
N MET A 1 -9.43 22.08 17.74
CA MET A 1 -8.16 21.88 17.02
C MET A 1 -7.18 21.31 18.02
N SER A 2 -6.86 20.04 17.87
CA SER A 2 -5.94 19.30 18.73
C SER A 2 -4.64 20.07 18.95
N ALA A 3 -4.09 20.02 20.18
CA ALA A 3 -2.79 20.59 20.52
C ALA A 3 -1.62 19.99 19.70
N ARG A 4 -1.87 18.90 18.96
CA ARG A 4 -0.89 18.22 18.08
C ARG A 4 -1.14 18.45 16.59
N TYR A 5 -2.03 19.38 16.22
CA TYR A 5 -2.34 19.64 14.80
C TYR A 5 -1.08 20.00 14.00
N ASP A 6 -0.34 21.02 14.43
CA ASP A 6 0.86 21.47 13.72
C ASP A 6 1.96 20.41 13.68
N GLU A 7 2.10 19.63 14.76
CA GLU A 7 3.04 18.51 14.84
C GLU A 7 2.71 17.45 13.78
N LEU A 8 1.45 17.01 13.71
CA LEU A 8 0.98 16.01 12.75
C LEU A 8 1.10 16.52 11.32
N MET A 9 0.70 17.76 11.05
CA MET A 9 0.79 18.37 9.71
C MET A 9 2.23 18.51 9.22
N ALA A 10 3.21 18.61 10.12
CA ALA A 10 4.62 18.66 9.76
C ALA A 10 5.24 17.28 9.45
N MET A 11 4.52 16.18 9.72
CA MET A 11 5.07 14.83 9.59
C MET A 11 5.24 14.40 8.14
N LYS A 12 6.45 13.94 7.84
CA LYS A 12 6.85 13.36 6.57
C LYS A 12 8.00 12.39 6.78
N ASN A 13 8.04 11.35 5.96
CA ASN A 13 9.12 10.37 5.96
C ASN A 13 9.37 9.92 4.52
N PHE A 14 10.57 10.20 4.02
CA PHE A 14 10.93 9.99 2.62
C PHE A 14 12.08 8.99 2.51
N GLY A 15 12.18 8.33 1.36
CA GLY A 15 13.28 7.39 1.13
C GLY A 15 13.09 6.03 1.82
N GLN A 16 11.88 5.68 2.25
CA GLN A 16 11.64 4.41 2.93
C GLN A 16 11.80 3.27 1.91
N ALA A 17 12.81 2.43 2.08
CA ALA A 17 13.14 1.37 1.13
C ALA A 17 12.29 0.12 1.35
N TYR A 18 11.67 -0.38 0.28
CA TYR A 18 10.92 -1.62 0.26
C TYR A 18 11.31 -2.45 -0.96
N ALA A 19 11.00 -3.73 -0.91
CA ALA A 19 11.07 -4.61 -2.06
C ALA A 19 10.01 -5.70 -1.93
N TYR A 20 9.53 -6.17 -3.07
CA TYR A 20 8.65 -7.32 -3.15
C TYR A 20 9.05 -8.19 -4.34
N THR A 21 8.67 -9.46 -4.30
CA THR A 21 8.87 -10.40 -5.41
C THR A 21 7.56 -10.98 -5.90
N ASP A 22 7.65 -11.82 -6.92
CA ASP A 22 6.58 -12.67 -7.44
C ASP A 22 5.82 -13.41 -6.32
N ARG A 23 6.53 -13.90 -5.31
CA ARG A 23 5.96 -14.55 -4.13
C ARG A 23 4.96 -13.65 -3.40
N ASP A 24 5.28 -12.38 -3.20
CA ASP A 24 4.43 -11.47 -2.43
C ASP A 24 3.19 -11.07 -3.23
N VAL A 25 3.33 -10.85 -4.53
CA VAL A 25 2.19 -10.53 -5.40
C VAL A 25 1.24 -11.72 -5.53
N MET A 26 1.76 -12.95 -5.62
CA MET A 26 0.95 -14.17 -5.63
C MET A 26 0.28 -14.42 -4.27
N LEU A 27 1.03 -14.24 -3.17
CA LEU A 27 0.48 -14.40 -1.82
C LEU A 27 -0.65 -13.41 -1.56
N TYR A 28 -0.53 -12.18 -2.04
CA TYR A 28 -1.62 -11.20 -2.00
C TYR A 28 -2.84 -11.68 -2.80
N ALA A 29 -2.65 -12.13 -4.04
CA ALA A 29 -3.73 -12.64 -4.88
C ALA A 29 -4.47 -13.81 -4.21
N TYR A 30 -3.75 -14.77 -3.63
CA TYR A 30 -4.34 -15.84 -2.82
C TYR A 30 -5.07 -15.30 -1.58
N GLY A 31 -4.47 -14.33 -0.88
CA GLY A 31 -5.02 -13.74 0.33
C GLY A 31 -6.37 -13.03 0.12
N ILE A 32 -6.63 -12.54 -1.10
CA ILE A 32 -7.92 -11.94 -1.49
C ILE A 32 -8.87 -12.93 -2.18
N GLY A 33 -8.51 -14.21 -2.25
CA GLY A 33 -9.38 -15.30 -2.71
C GLY A 33 -9.20 -15.74 -4.16
N MET A 34 -8.19 -15.25 -4.90
CA MET A 34 -7.91 -15.74 -6.25
C MET A 34 -7.32 -17.16 -6.21
N GLY A 35 -7.62 -17.97 -7.24
CA GLY A 35 -7.14 -19.34 -7.36
C GLY A 35 -7.96 -20.36 -6.58
N ALA A 36 -9.16 -19.99 -6.10
CA ALA A 36 -10.06 -20.91 -5.40
C ALA A 36 -10.58 -22.03 -6.32
N ASP A 37 -10.80 -21.72 -7.60
CA ASP A 37 -11.02 -22.73 -8.64
C ASP A 37 -9.71 -22.97 -9.39
N PRO A 38 -9.07 -24.15 -9.25
CA PRO A 38 -7.81 -24.46 -9.91
C PRO A 38 -7.94 -24.59 -11.44
N MET A 39 -9.16 -24.71 -11.98
CA MET A 39 -9.42 -24.80 -13.42
C MET A 39 -9.71 -23.44 -14.07
N ALA A 40 -9.83 -22.37 -13.27
CA ALA A 40 -10.04 -21.02 -13.79
C ALA A 40 -8.73 -20.44 -14.35
N GLU A 41 -8.47 -20.66 -15.65
CA GLU A 41 -7.24 -20.21 -16.31
C GLU A 41 -7.01 -18.69 -16.21
N THR A 42 -8.07 -17.91 -16.10
CA THR A 42 -8.01 -16.45 -15.94
C THR A 42 -7.36 -16.01 -14.63
N GLU A 43 -7.48 -16.82 -13.57
CA GLU A 43 -6.91 -16.53 -12.25
C GLU A 43 -5.50 -17.10 -12.10
N LEU A 44 -5.16 -18.17 -12.84
CA LEU A 44 -3.81 -18.72 -12.86
C LEU A 44 -2.74 -17.69 -13.23
N ALA A 45 -3.09 -16.65 -13.99
CA ALA A 45 -2.19 -15.56 -14.32
C ALA A 45 -1.80 -14.68 -13.11
N PHE A 46 -2.41 -14.84 -11.93
CA PHE A 46 -2.12 -14.04 -10.72
C PHE A 46 -1.52 -14.86 -9.58
N VAL A 47 -1.65 -16.19 -9.63
CA VAL A 47 -1.38 -17.08 -8.50
C VAL A 47 -0.35 -18.18 -8.81
N ASN A 48 0.20 -18.19 -10.02
CA ASN A 48 1.10 -19.23 -10.51
C ASN A 48 2.32 -18.63 -11.24
N GLU A 49 3.51 -19.08 -10.85
CA GLU A 49 4.81 -18.67 -11.37
C GLU A 49 5.21 -19.32 -12.71
N ALA A 50 4.29 -20.07 -13.34
CA ALA A 50 4.40 -20.60 -14.70
C ALA A 50 5.45 -21.70 -14.92
N THR A 51 5.81 -22.50 -13.91
CA THR A 51 6.90 -23.50 -14.01
C THR A 51 6.68 -24.56 -15.10
N TYR A 52 5.43 -24.99 -15.33
CA TYR A 52 5.11 -26.02 -16.34
C TYR A 52 4.73 -25.44 -17.70
N THR A 53 3.91 -24.38 -17.71
CA THR A 53 3.49 -23.69 -18.93
C THR A 53 3.70 -22.21 -18.76
N ALA A 54 4.62 -21.66 -19.54
CA ALA A 54 5.00 -20.26 -19.52
C ALA A 54 3.77 -19.36 -19.72
N ARG A 55 3.57 -18.44 -18.78
CA ARG A 55 2.51 -17.42 -18.80
C ARG A 55 3.03 -16.19 -18.04
N PRO A 56 2.69 -14.97 -18.49
CA PRO A 56 3.07 -13.78 -17.75
C PRO A 56 2.27 -13.71 -16.45
N LEU A 57 2.98 -13.61 -15.31
CA LEU A 57 2.37 -13.29 -14.02
C LEU A 57 1.88 -11.84 -14.04
N LYS A 58 0.66 -11.63 -13.56
CA LYS A 58 0.00 -10.33 -13.42
C LYS A 58 -0.12 -9.98 -11.95
N VAL A 59 -0.05 -8.68 -11.67
CA VAL A 59 -0.25 -8.14 -10.33
C VAL A 59 -1.68 -7.60 -10.23
N VAL A 60 -2.40 -7.99 -9.19
CA VAL A 60 -3.71 -7.40 -8.90
C VAL A 60 -3.49 -5.93 -8.51
N PRO A 61 -4.16 -4.95 -9.14
CA PRO A 61 -3.88 -3.52 -8.90
C PRO A 61 -3.90 -3.14 -7.42
N THR A 62 -4.83 -3.69 -6.64
CA THR A 62 -4.97 -3.42 -5.20
C THR A 62 -3.77 -3.89 -4.35
N PHE A 63 -2.82 -4.66 -4.91
CA PHE A 63 -1.53 -4.94 -4.28
C PHE A 63 -0.76 -3.65 -3.91
N ALA A 64 -1.00 -2.55 -4.64
CA ALA A 64 -0.47 -1.23 -4.29
C ALA A 64 -0.70 -0.84 -2.83
N SER A 65 -1.81 -1.30 -2.23
CA SER A 65 -2.16 -1.02 -0.82
C SER A 65 -1.22 -1.67 0.21
N VAL A 66 -0.46 -2.69 -0.19
CA VAL A 66 0.43 -3.49 0.68
C VAL A 66 1.88 -3.58 0.17
N ALA A 67 2.17 -3.09 -1.04
CA ALA A 67 3.51 -3.14 -1.64
C ALA A 67 4.60 -2.47 -0.79
N ALA A 68 4.22 -1.46 0.01
CA ALA A 68 5.06 -0.83 1.03
C ALA A 68 4.40 -0.87 2.40
N TRP A 69 3.86 -2.04 2.80
CA TRP A 69 3.16 -2.19 4.07
C TRP A 69 4.03 -1.73 5.25
N GLY A 70 3.46 -0.88 6.11
CA GLY A 70 4.15 -0.24 7.23
C GLY A 70 4.76 1.13 6.90
N ALA A 71 4.80 1.54 5.63
CA ALA A 71 5.21 2.90 5.28
C ALA A 71 4.24 3.92 5.87
N GLY A 72 4.79 5.04 6.33
CA GLY A 72 4.00 6.12 6.89
C GLY A 72 4.84 7.34 7.22
N PRO A 73 4.22 8.49 7.52
CA PRO A 73 4.93 9.74 7.74
C PRO A 73 5.70 9.80 9.07
N GLY A 74 5.75 8.70 9.83
CA GLY A 74 6.40 8.56 11.13
C GLY A 74 5.47 8.07 12.24
N GLU A 75 6.00 7.88 13.44
CA GLU A 75 5.21 7.48 14.62
C GLU A 75 4.35 8.65 15.11
N MET A 76 3.04 8.55 14.92
CA MET A 76 2.08 9.57 15.35
C MET A 76 1.72 9.48 16.85
N ASN A 77 2.22 8.46 17.58
CA ASN A 77 1.91 8.21 18.99
C ASN A 77 0.39 8.10 19.26
N LEU A 78 -0.33 7.37 18.39
CA LEU A 78 -1.76 7.09 18.54
C LEU A 78 -1.97 5.79 19.32
N ASN A 79 -3.08 5.68 20.05
CA ASN A 79 -3.52 4.38 20.54
C ASN A 79 -3.99 3.52 19.37
N ARG A 80 -3.13 2.62 18.88
CA ARG A 80 -3.39 1.76 17.72
C ARG A 80 -4.64 0.87 17.87
N LEU A 81 -5.09 0.59 19.09
CA LEU A 81 -6.34 -0.16 19.34
C LEU A 81 -7.60 0.63 18.97
N LEU A 82 -7.50 1.96 18.84
CA LEU A 82 -8.59 2.86 18.50
C LEU A 82 -8.46 3.44 17.08
N VAL A 83 -7.50 2.93 16.29
CA VAL A 83 -7.28 3.36 14.91
C VAL A 83 -8.05 2.44 13.98
N VAL A 84 -8.77 3.04 13.04
CA VAL A 84 -9.47 2.34 11.96
C VAL A 84 -8.99 2.86 10.62
N ASP A 85 -8.86 1.98 9.62
CA ASP A 85 -8.65 2.41 8.24
C ASP A 85 -9.99 2.94 7.71
N GLY A 86 -10.09 4.25 7.57
CA GLY A 86 -11.36 4.92 7.24
C GLY A 86 -11.65 4.90 5.74
N GLU A 87 -10.68 5.36 4.94
CA GLU A 87 -10.80 5.52 3.51
C GLU A 87 -9.47 5.22 2.83
N ARG A 88 -9.55 4.71 1.59
CA ARG A 88 -8.38 4.48 0.75
C ARG A 88 -8.66 5.00 -0.65
N ASP A 89 -7.76 5.85 -1.13
CA ASP A 89 -7.71 6.29 -2.52
C ASP A 89 -6.34 5.91 -3.12
N ILE A 90 -6.35 5.39 -4.35
CA ILE A 90 -5.14 4.90 -5.02
C ILE A 90 -5.19 5.35 -6.48
N THR A 91 -4.18 6.12 -6.87
CA THR A 91 -3.89 6.46 -8.27
C THR A 91 -2.86 5.48 -8.81
N PHE A 92 -3.17 4.81 -9.92
CA PHE A 92 -2.23 3.93 -10.62
C PHE A 92 -1.60 4.69 -11.78
N HIS A 93 -0.29 4.89 -11.75
CA HIS A 93 0.41 5.55 -12.85
C HIS A 93 0.75 4.55 -13.96
N ARG A 94 0.96 3.29 -13.59
CA ARG A 94 1.21 2.16 -14.50
C ARG A 94 0.93 0.82 -13.81
N PRO A 95 0.93 -0.30 -14.56
CA PRO A 95 0.89 -1.62 -13.95
C PRO A 95 2.09 -1.84 -13.02
N LEU A 96 1.83 -2.35 -11.82
CA LEU A 96 2.88 -2.77 -10.90
C LEU A 96 3.67 -3.95 -11.51
N PRO A 97 5.02 -3.91 -11.48
CA PRO A 97 5.83 -5.05 -11.90
C PRO A 97 5.64 -6.22 -10.93
N VAL A 98 5.99 -7.43 -11.36
CA VAL A 98 5.88 -8.64 -10.51
C VAL A 98 6.92 -8.69 -9.40
N ALA A 99 8.02 -7.96 -9.56
CA ALA A 99 9.06 -7.76 -8.56
C ALA A 99 9.65 -6.37 -8.74
N ALA A 100 9.92 -5.68 -7.65
CA ALA A 100 10.61 -4.39 -7.69
C ALA A 100 11.27 -4.08 -6.35
N LYS A 101 12.33 -3.28 -6.42
CA LYS A 101 12.73 -2.42 -5.32
C LYS A 101 12.05 -1.08 -5.50
N ILE A 102 11.46 -0.57 -4.43
CA ILE A 102 10.68 0.65 -4.45
C ILE A 102 11.08 1.55 -3.29
N THR A 103 10.78 2.83 -3.45
CA THR A 103 10.89 3.83 -2.39
C THR A 103 9.50 4.37 -2.08
N ALA A 104 9.19 4.49 -0.79
CA ALA A 104 7.93 5.03 -0.30
C ALA A 104 8.14 6.39 0.39
N ASP A 105 7.50 7.42 -0.14
CA ASP A 105 7.50 8.78 0.42
C ASP A 105 6.15 9.09 1.03
N SER A 106 6.09 9.26 2.34
CA SER A 106 4.85 9.46 3.08
C SER A 106 4.74 10.85 3.69
N THR A 107 3.58 11.50 3.55
CA THR A 107 3.31 12.85 4.10
C THR A 107 1.91 12.92 4.70
N VAL A 108 1.74 13.59 5.84
CA VAL A 108 0.40 13.96 6.33
C VAL A 108 -0.14 15.11 5.47
N LEU A 109 -1.32 14.90 4.88
CA LEU A 109 -1.98 15.87 4.02
C LEU A 109 -2.93 16.77 4.80
N ASP A 110 -3.72 16.19 5.70
CA ASP A 110 -4.75 16.91 6.45
C ASP A 110 -5.05 16.22 7.78
N VAL A 111 -5.51 17.02 8.74
CA VAL A 111 -5.98 16.54 10.05
C VAL A 111 -7.32 17.20 10.38
N PHE A 112 -8.37 16.39 10.48
CA PHE A 112 -9.72 16.83 10.79
C PHE A 112 -10.11 16.41 12.22
N ASP A 113 -10.20 17.39 13.12
CA ASP A 113 -10.68 17.22 14.48
C ASP A 113 -12.22 17.17 14.47
N LYS A 114 -12.81 16.02 14.82
CA LYS A 114 -14.27 15.82 14.83
C LYS A 114 -14.94 16.48 16.03
N GLY A 115 -14.17 17.14 16.90
CA GLY A 115 -14.64 17.75 18.13
C GLY A 115 -14.46 16.83 19.33
N LYS A 116 -14.80 17.37 20.51
CA LYS A 116 -14.61 16.70 21.79
C LYS A 116 -15.22 15.30 21.77
N ASP A 117 -14.43 14.32 22.20
CA ASP A 117 -14.81 12.90 22.35
C ASP A 117 -15.17 12.16 21.04
N LYS A 118 -14.94 12.76 19.85
CA LYS A 118 -15.26 12.18 18.54
C LYS A 118 -14.05 11.70 17.72
N GLY A 119 -12.84 11.89 18.25
CA GLY A 119 -11.59 11.50 17.61
C GLY A 119 -11.14 12.44 16.49
N VAL A 120 -10.17 11.97 15.71
CA VAL A 120 -9.52 12.73 14.64
C VAL A 120 -9.43 11.87 13.39
N VAL A 121 -9.56 12.49 12.21
CA VAL A 121 -9.25 11.86 10.93
C VAL A 121 -7.94 12.44 10.45
N ILE A 122 -6.95 11.59 10.21
CA ILE A 122 -5.66 11.97 9.66
C ILE A 122 -5.59 11.38 8.27
N ARG A 123 -5.46 12.25 7.27
CA ARG A 123 -5.22 11.82 5.89
C ARG A 123 -3.73 11.92 5.63
N HIS A 124 -3.11 10.81 5.24
CA HIS A 124 -1.76 10.81 4.73
C HIS A 124 -1.74 10.27 3.30
N GLN A 125 -0.66 10.55 2.59
CA GLN A 125 -0.36 9.99 1.28
C GLN A 125 0.96 9.24 1.36
N THR A 126 1.07 8.17 0.60
CA THR A 126 2.35 7.51 0.29
C THR A 126 2.49 7.43 -1.22
N VAL A 127 3.59 7.95 -1.76
CA VAL A 127 3.94 7.84 -3.18
C VAL A 127 5.00 6.77 -3.33
N LEU A 128 4.75 5.79 -4.21
CA LEU A 128 5.70 4.72 -4.51
C LEU A 128 6.47 5.05 -5.79
N ARG A 129 7.79 4.91 -5.74
CA ARG A 129 8.68 5.09 -6.88
C ARG A 129 9.54 3.86 -7.11
N ASP A 130 9.85 3.55 -8.36
CA ASP A 130 10.83 2.52 -8.70
C ASP A 130 12.28 3.00 -8.54
N GLU A 131 13.24 2.14 -8.88
CA GLU A 131 14.69 2.45 -8.84
C GLU A 131 15.11 3.60 -9.77
N THR A 132 14.29 3.97 -10.76
CA THR A 132 14.53 5.11 -11.65
C THR A 132 13.94 6.42 -11.12
N GLY A 133 13.14 6.36 -10.04
CA GLY A 133 12.41 7.48 -9.47
C GLY A 133 11.02 7.70 -10.08
N ALA A 134 10.59 6.85 -11.02
CA ALA A 134 9.28 6.95 -11.67
C ALA A 134 8.17 6.43 -10.74
N GLU A 135 7.06 7.17 -10.67
CA GLU A 135 5.88 6.77 -9.89
C GLU A 135 5.27 5.47 -10.42
N LEU A 136 4.74 4.67 -9.50
CA LEU A 136 4.07 3.38 -9.76
C LEU A 136 2.56 3.57 -9.74
#